data_AF-A0A426YMF7-F1
#
_entry.id   AF-A0A426YMF7-F1
#
_cell.length_a   1.000
_cell.length_b   1.000
_cell.length_c   1.000
_cell.angle_alpha   90.00
_cell.angle_beta   90.00
_cell.angle_gamma   90.00
#
_symmetry.space_group_name_H-M   'P 1'
#
loop_
_entity.id
_entity.type
_entity.pdbx_description
1 polymer ?
#
loop_
_entity_poly.entity_id
_entity_poly.type
_entity_poly.pdbx_seq_one_letter_code
_entity_poly.pdbx_strand_id
1 'polypeptide(L)'
;MRRLNTSAEILEVMGAPLTGTDVRAYVMSGGRPKLKNFKLKFGDKRCFLIFPIRGSERRGLVSVEVKNKKGQQEYRVGGGLISELRDPIVKAMAAEKEFEDLDQKEEEEDEIREREEAERKQREEEQRALEAEKQQHEEEERTVDAADTKHR
;
A
#
# COMPACT_ATOMS: atom_id res chain seq x y z
N MET A 1 -9.45 -19.00 19.30
CA MET A 1 -9.92 -19.58 20.57
C MET A 1 -8.87 -20.37 21.35
N ARG A 2 -8.19 -21.38 20.79
CA ARG A 2 -7.17 -22.16 21.56
C ARG A 2 -6.14 -21.27 22.26
N ARG A 3 -5.51 -20.33 21.54
CA ARG A 3 -4.52 -19.39 22.12
C ARG A 3 -5.04 -18.54 23.28
N LEU A 4 -6.33 -18.18 23.27
CA LEU A 4 -6.94 -17.37 24.33
C LEU A 4 -7.20 -18.21 25.58
N ASN A 5 -7.67 -19.45 25.42
CA ASN A 5 -7.88 -20.40 26.51
C ASN A 5 -6.58 -20.98 27.09
N THR A 6 -5.42 -20.64 26.52
CA THR A 6 -4.10 -21.03 27.04
C THR A 6 -3.32 -19.86 27.63
N SER A 7 -3.84 -18.63 27.54
CA SER A 7 -3.17 -17.44 28.06
C SER A 7 -3.56 -17.22 29.52
N ALA A 8 -2.59 -17.32 30.43
CA ALA A 8 -2.81 -17.15 31.86
C ALA A 8 -3.34 -15.74 32.20
N GLU A 9 -2.73 -14.70 31.61
CA GLU A 9 -3.12 -13.29 31.81
C GLU A 9 -4.60 -13.04 31.45
N ILE A 10 -5.05 -13.62 30.32
CA ILE A 10 -6.43 -13.44 29.87
C ILE A 10 -7.40 -14.19 30.79
N LEU A 11 -7.04 -15.40 31.22
CA LEU A 11 -7.88 -16.21 32.10
C LEU A 11 -8.00 -15.62 33.50
N GLU A 12 -6.94 -14.99 34.02
CA GLU A 12 -6.94 -14.32 35.32
C GLU A 12 -7.92 -13.14 35.34
N VAL A 13 -7.98 -12.35 34.25
CA VAL A 13 -8.87 -11.18 34.16
C VAL A 13 -10.32 -11.57 33.89
N MET A 14 -10.54 -12.61 33.09
CA MET A 14 -11.86 -12.93 32.55
C MET A 14 -12.57 -14.07 33.30
N GLY A 15 -11.81 -14.92 33.99
CA GLY A 15 -12.25 -16.16 34.60
C GLY A 15 -12.35 -17.32 33.60
N ALA A 16 -11.81 -18.48 33.97
CA ALA A 16 -11.83 -19.69 33.15
C ALA A 16 -13.16 -20.47 33.29
N PRO A 17 -13.60 -21.22 32.26
CA PRO A 17 -13.07 -21.24 30.89
C PRO A 17 -13.61 -20.08 30.03
N LEU A 18 -12.85 -19.62 29.04
CA LEU A 18 -13.38 -18.68 28.05
C LEU A 18 -14.29 -19.43 27.06
N THR A 19 -15.53 -18.98 27.03
CA THR A 19 -16.59 -19.44 26.13
C THR A 19 -17.01 -18.31 25.19
N GLY A 20 -17.54 -18.64 24.01
CA GLY A 20 -18.01 -17.66 23.03
C GLY A 20 -17.68 -18.03 21.58
N THR A 21 -18.58 -17.65 20.68
CA THR A 21 -18.62 -17.60 19.19
C THR A 21 -20.10 -17.27 18.85
N ASP A 22 -20.55 -16.68 17.75
CA ASP A 22 -20.06 -16.49 16.38
C ASP A 22 -19.35 -15.15 16.13
N VAL A 23 -18.56 -15.12 15.06
CA VAL A 23 -17.94 -13.91 14.50
C VAL A 23 -19.00 -12.82 14.34
N ARG A 24 -18.82 -11.66 14.97
CA ARG A 24 -19.81 -10.56 14.89
C ARG A 24 -19.56 -9.63 13.73
N ALA A 25 -18.31 -9.48 13.31
CA ALA A 25 -17.95 -8.71 12.14
C ALA A 25 -16.66 -9.24 11.55
N TYR A 26 -16.61 -9.30 10.22
CA TYR A 26 -15.37 -9.31 9.49
C TYR A 26 -15.30 -8.02 8.68
N VAL A 27 -14.19 -7.29 8.78
CA VAL A 27 -13.93 -6.13 7.93
C VAL A 27 -12.77 -6.51 7.02
N MET A 28 -12.99 -6.42 5.72
CA MET A 28 -11.89 -6.51 4.75
C MET A 28 -11.54 -5.12 4.27
N SER A 29 -10.28 -4.71 4.44
CA SER A 29 -9.74 -3.51 3.81
C SER A 29 -8.71 -3.87 2.74
N GLY A 30 -8.62 -3.04 1.70
CA GLY A 30 -7.74 -3.25 0.56
C GLY A 30 -8.22 -4.29 -0.48
N GLY A 31 -7.35 -4.66 -1.43
CA GLY A 31 -7.66 -5.66 -2.46
C GLY A 31 -8.61 -5.23 -3.58
N ARG A 32 -9.01 -3.95 -3.64
CA ARG A 32 -9.79 -3.42 -4.77
C ARG A 32 -8.89 -3.31 -6.01
N PRO A 33 -9.34 -3.77 -7.18
CA PRO A 33 -8.63 -3.53 -8.43
C PRO A 33 -8.63 -2.02 -8.70
N LYS A 34 -7.44 -1.42 -8.79
CA LYS A 34 -7.26 -0.06 -9.28
C LYS A 34 -6.68 -0.13 -10.69
N LEU A 35 -7.28 0.61 -11.63
CA LEU A 35 -6.77 0.75 -12.99
C LEU A 35 -5.98 2.06 -13.08
N LYS A 36 -4.66 1.95 -13.28
CA LYS A 36 -3.76 3.11 -13.40
C LYS A 36 -2.82 2.88 -14.57
N ASN A 37 -2.78 3.81 -15.52
CA ASN A 37 -1.99 3.71 -16.75
C ASN A 37 -2.18 2.37 -17.51
N PHE A 38 -3.43 1.93 -17.68
CA PHE A 38 -3.80 0.62 -18.28
C PHE A 38 -3.20 -0.62 -17.59
N LYS A 39 -2.60 -0.48 -16.40
CA LYS A 39 -2.12 -1.58 -15.57
C LYS A 39 -3.05 -1.78 -14.38
N LEU A 40 -3.43 -3.02 -14.13
CA LEU A 40 -4.27 -3.42 -13.01
C LEU A 40 -3.38 -3.65 -11.78
N LYS A 41 -3.54 -2.84 -10.74
CA LYS A 41 -2.86 -3.03 -9.44
C LYS A 41 -3.87 -3.49 -8.39
N PHE A 42 -3.42 -4.39 -7.51
CA PHE A 42 -4.20 -4.86 -6.36
C PHE A 42 -3.45 -4.49 -5.08
N GLY A 43 -4.10 -3.73 -4.20
CA GLY A 43 -3.56 -3.47 -2.86
C GLY A 43 -3.58 -4.74 -1.99
N ASP A 44 -2.73 -4.77 -0.96
CA ASP A 44 -2.73 -5.85 0.03
C ASP A 44 -4.09 -5.97 0.73
N LYS A 45 -4.58 -7.20 0.92
CA LYS A 45 -5.82 -7.47 1.66
C LYS A 45 -5.52 -7.56 3.15
N ARG A 46 -6.29 -6.84 3.97
CA ARG A 46 -6.31 -6.98 5.44
C ARG A 46 -7.68 -7.49 5.88
N CYS A 47 -7.70 -8.43 6.81
CA CYS A 47 -8.92 -8.98 7.37
C CYS A 47 -8.92 -8.77 8.88
N PHE A 48 -9.93 -8.09 9.40
CA PHE A 48 -10.15 -7.89 10.82
C PHE A 48 -11.30 -8.78 11.27
N LEU A 49 -11.06 -9.71 12.18
CA LEU A 49 -12.10 -10.55 12.80
C LEU A 49 -12.39 -10.03 14.20
N ILE A 50 -13.64 -9.66 14.44
CA ILE A 50 -14.09 -9.18 15.74
C ILE A 50 -15.17 -10.12 16.28
N PHE A 51 -14.94 -10.68 17.46
CA PHE A 51 -15.90 -11.60 18.09
C PHE A 51 -15.93 -11.47 19.61
N PRO A 52 -17.11 -11.64 20.24
CA PRO A 52 -17.26 -11.56 21.68
C PRO A 52 -16.66 -12.79 22.35
N ILE A 53 -16.12 -12.59 23.55
CA ILE A 53 -15.68 -13.66 24.45
C ILE A 53 -16.33 -13.47 25.81
N ARG A 54 -16.54 -14.57 26.53
CA ARG A 54 -17.13 -14.60 27.85
C ARG A 54 -16.35 -15.55 28.74
N GLY A 55 -15.80 -15.03 29.83
CA GLY A 55 -15.34 -15.86 30.94
C GLY A 55 -16.42 -15.99 32.02
N SER A 56 -16.10 -16.71 33.08
CA SER A 56 -17.01 -16.90 34.23
C SER A 56 -17.27 -15.59 34.97
N GLU A 57 -16.33 -14.65 34.94
CA GLU A 57 -16.38 -13.40 35.69
C GLU A 57 -16.72 -12.19 34.80
N ARG A 58 -16.27 -12.18 33.53
CA ARG A 58 -16.41 -11.01 32.65
C ARG A 58 -16.78 -11.36 31.21
N ARG A 59 -17.22 -10.33 30.47
CA ARG A 59 -17.45 -10.38 29.02
C ARG A 59 -16.55 -9.38 28.32
N GLY A 60 -15.99 -9.79 27.20
CA GLY A 60 -15.02 -9.02 26.42
C GLY A 60 -15.24 -9.20 24.92
N LEU A 61 -14.40 -8.56 24.13
CA LEU A 61 -14.39 -8.65 22.68
C LEU A 61 -12.93 -8.79 22.24
N VAL A 62 -12.72 -9.60 21.22
CA VAL A 62 -11.39 -9.86 20.63
C VAL A 62 -11.38 -9.28 19.24
N SER A 63 -10.29 -8.62 18.87
CA SER A 63 -10.00 -8.18 17.50
C SER A 63 -8.74 -8.89 16.99
N VAL A 64 -8.83 -9.53 15.83
CA VAL A 64 -7.70 -10.18 15.17
C VAL A 64 -7.48 -9.51 13.83
N GLU A 65 -6.31 -8.93 13.62
CA GLU A 65 -5.89 -8.41 12.33
C GLU A 65 -5.03 -9.47 11.60
N VAL A 66 -5.37 -9.73 10.35
CA VAL A 66 -4.65 -10.60 9.44
C VAL A 66 -4.23 -9.80 8.22
N LYS A 67 -2.92 -9.68 7.97
CA LYS A 67 -2.37 -9.08 6.75
C LYS A 67 -1.75 -10.17 5.88
N ASN A 68 -2.15 -10.25 4.62
CA ASN A 68 -1.52 -11.15 3.67
C ASN A 68 -0.38 -10.40 2.95
N LYS A 69 0.87 -10.81 3.20
CA LYS A 69 2.05 -10.27 2.50
C LYS A 69 2.70 -11.39 1.69
N LYS A 70 2.67 -11.27 0.36
CA LYS A 70 3.43 -12.17 -0.56
C LYS A 70 3.27 -13.68 -0.28
N GLY A 71 2.07 -14.12 0.12
CA GLY A 71 1.78 -15.54 0.41
C GLY A 71 2.04 -15.97 1.86
N GLN A 72 2.55 -15.09 2.73
CA GLN A 72 2.66 -15.32 4.17
C GLN A 72 1.58 -14.53 4.92
N GLN A 73 0.94 -15.18 5.89
CA GLN A 73 -0.09 -14.58 6.74
C GLN A 73 0.54 -14.06 8.03
N GLU A 74 0.54 -12.74 8.22
CA GLU A 74 0.98 -12.09 9.44
C GLU A 74 -0.24 -11.86 10.35
N TYR A 75 -0.18 -12.34 11.60
CA TYR A 75 -1.29 -12.30 12.56
C TYR A 75 -0.96 -11.35 13.72
N ARG A 76 -1.89 -10.45 14.02
CA ARG A 76 -1.85 -9.61 15.22
C ARG A 76 -3.15 -9.78 16.01
N VAL A 77 -3.02 -10.03 17.32
CA VAL A 77 -4.17 -10.23 18.22
C VAL A 77 -4.21 -9.07 19.21
N GLY A 78 -5.33 -8.35 19.25
CA GLY A 78 -5.64 -7.32 20.25
C GLY A 78 -6.95 -7.65 20.99
N GLY A 79 -7.13 -7.14 22.21
CA GLY A 79 -8.34 -7.38 23.01
C GLY A 79 -8.58 -6.31 24.07
N GLY A 80 -9.83 -6.21 24.54
CA GLY A 80 -10.27 -5.28 25.59
C GLY A 80 -11.67 -5.61 26.15
N LEU A 81 -12.12 -4.88 27.16
CA LEU A 81 -13.49 -5.00 27.68
C LEU A 81 -14.48 -4.30 26.73
N ILE A 82 -15.73 -4.78 26.65
CA ILE A 82 -16.76 -4.27 25.71
C ILE A 82 -17.01 -2.75 25.87
N SER A 83 -16.93 -2.23 27.08
CA SER A 83 -17.06 -0.78 27.39
C SER A 83 -15.86 0.05 26.94
N GLU A 84 -14.69 -0.56 26.77
CA GLU A 84 -13.43 0.09 26.37
C GLU A 84 -13.18 -0.01 24.86
N LEU A 85 -13.99 -0.79 24.13
CA LEU A 85 -13.73 -1.17 22.73
C LEU A 85 -14.47 -0.35 21.66
N ARG A 86 -15.32 0.62 22.05
CA ARG A 86 -15.85 1.62 21.10
C ARG A 86 -14.70 2.37 20.42
N ASP A 87 -13.72 2.76 21.21
CA ASP A 87 -12.54 3.49 20.76
C ASP A 87 -11.66 2.64 19.83
N PRO A 88 -11.32 1.38 20.13
CA PRO A 88 -10.66 0.45 19.21
C PRO A 88 -11.34 0.24 17.85
N ILE A 89 -12.68 0.16 17.78
CA ILE A 89 -13.39 0.05 16.49
C ILE A 89 -13.29 1.36 15.72
N VAL A 90 -13.49 2.50 16.39
CA VAL A 90 -13.32 3.83 15.79
C VAL A 90 -11.88 4.07 15.37
N LYS A 91 -10.90 3.60 16.15
CA LYS A 91 -9.47 3.66 15.87
C LYS A 91 -9.09 2.75 14.72
N ALA A 92 -9.72 1.58 14.58
CA ALA A 92 -9.53 0.72 13.43
C ALA A 92 -10.08 1.36 12.15
N MET A 93 -11.27 1.96 12.19
CA MET A 93 -11.83 2.73 11.06
C MET A 93 -11.00 3.98 10.74
N ALA A 94 -10.50 4.68 11.75
CA ALA A 94 -9.61 5.83 11.58
C ALA A 94 -8.27 5.41 10.96
N ALA A 95 -7.70 4.30 11.42
CA ALA A 95 -6.48 3.74 10.85
C ALA A 95 -6.70 3.26 9.40
N GLU A 96 -7.85 2.65 9.08
CA GLU A 96 -8.21 2.30 7.70
C GLU A 96 -8.19 3.53 6.79
N LYS A 97 -8.80 4.63 7.23
CA LYS A 97 -8.78 5.89 6.51
C LYS A 97 -7.36 6.46 6.37
N GLU A 98 -6.56 6.45 7.44
CA GLU A 98 -5.16 6.90 7.40
C GLU A 98 -4.33 6.08 6.40
N PHE A 99 -4.54 4.77 6.32
CA PHE A 99 -3.86 3.94 5.32
C PHE A 99 -4.35 4.23 3.90
N GLU A 100 -5.64 4.46 3.69
CA GLU A 100 -6.16 4.86 2.37
C GLU A 100 -5.59 6.21 1.92
N ASP A 101 -5.45 7.16 2.84
CA ASP A 101 -4.89 8.50 2.55
C ASP A 101 -3.38 8.41 2.26
N LEU A 102 -2.63 7.59 3.01
CA LEU A 102 -1.21 7.34 2.76
C LEU A 102 -0.96 6.63 1.43
N ASP A 103 -1.74 5.59 1.13
CA ASP A 103 -1.64 4.85 -0.13
C ASP A 103 -1.95 5.79 -1.33
N GLN A 104 -2.90 6.72 -1.18
CA GLN A 104 -3.18 7.74 -2.21
C GLN A 104 -2.00 8.70 -2.40
N LYS A 105 -1.41 9.17 -1.32
CA LYS A 105 -0.28 10.10 -1.40
C LYS A 105 0.95 9.46 -2.02
N GLU A 106 1.29 8.23 -1.63
CA GLU A 106 2.38 7.46 -2.24
C GLU A 106 2.13 7.25 -3.74
N GLU A 107 0.88 6.97 -4.11
CA GLU A 107 0.46 6.86 -5.51
C GLU A 107 0.63 8.17 -6.31
N GLU A 108 0.33 9.33 -5.71
CA GLU A 108 0.54 10.65 -6.33
C GLU A 108 2.03 10.98 -6.49
N GLU A 109 2.84 10.71 -5.46
CA GLU A 109 4.29 10.92 -5.49
C GLU A 109 4.99 10.04 -6.54
N ASP A 110 4.53 8.80 -6.71
CA ASP A 110 4.99 7.92 -7.80
C ASP A 110 4.61 8.47 -9.18
N GLU A 111 3.41 9.05 -9.36
CA GLU A 111 2.99 9.65 -10.63
C GLU A 111 3.82 10.86 -11.00
N ILE A 112 4.11 11.71 -10.02
CA ILE A 112 4.95 12.90 -10.23
C ILE A 112 6.34 12.45 -10.68
N ARG A 113 6.96 11.47 -10.00
CA ARG A 113 8.26 10.92 -10.40
C ARG A 113 8.24 10.30 -11.79
N GLU A 114 7.23 9.51 -12.14
CA GLU A 114 7.11 8.93 -13.48
C GLU A 114 7.01 10.01 -14.56
N ARG A 115 6.26 11.10 -14.31
CA ARG A 115 6.15 12.23 -15.25
C ARG A 115 7.47 12.99 -15.38
N GLU A 116 8.14 13.29 -14.28
CA GLU A 116 9.43 13.98 -14.30
C GLU A 116 10.49 13.16 -15.03
N GLU A 117 10.53 11.84 -14.84
CA GLU A 117 11.43 10.97 -15.58
C GLU A 117 11.10 10.90 -17.08
N ALA A 118 9.81 10.85 -17.43
CA ALA A 118 9.38 10.87 -18.83
C ALA A 118 9.73 12.19 -19.51
N GLU A 119 9.50 13.32 -18.83
CA GLU A 119 9.85 14.65 -19.34
C GLU A 119 11.37 14.81 -19.47
N ARG A 120 12.14 14.31 -18.49
CA ARG A 120 13.61 14.35 -18.57
C ARG A 120 14.11 13.54 -19.76
N LYS A 121 13.57 12.34 -19.99
CA LYS A 121 13.90 11.51 -21.15
C LYS A 121 13.55 12.21 -22.46
N GLN A 122 12.37 12.84 -22.55
CA GLN A 122 11.97 13.59 -23.74
C GLN A 122 12.93 14.75 -24.03
N ARG A 123 13.30 15.54 -23.01
CA ARG A 123 14.26 16.63 -23.17
C ARG A 123 15.65 16.14 -23.57
N GLU A 124 16.12 15.03 -23.00
CA GLU A 124 17.39 14.40 -23.39
C GLU A 124 17.35 13.91 -24.84
N GLU A 125 16.23 13.32 -25.29
CA GLU A 125 16.04 12.89 -26.68
C GLU A 125 16.00 14.08 -27.66
N GLU A 126 15.26 15.14 -27.33
CA GLU A 126 15.20 16.38 -28.13
C GLU A 126 16.57 17.05 -28.25
N GLN A 127 17.34 17.14 -27.15
CA GLN A 127 18.70 17.69 -27.19
C GLN A 127 19.63 16.86 -28.08
N ARG A 128 19.58 15.52 -27.97
CA ARG A 128 20.38 14.64 -28.84
C ARG A 128 19.98 14.78 -30.31
N ALA A 129 18.70 14.94 -30.61
CA ALA A 129 18.23 15.16 -31.97
C ALA A 129 18.75 16.49 -32.54
N LEU A 130 18.67 17.57 -31.75
CA LEU A 130 19.19 18.90 -32.12
C LEU A 130 20.71 18.89 -32.31
N GLU A 131 21.46 18.21 -31.45
CA GLU A 131 22.92 18.06 -31.59
C GLU A 131 23.28 17.27 -32.85
N ALA A 132 22.56 16.19 -33.15
CA ALA A 132 22.75 15.42 -34.37
C ALA A 132 22.45 16.24 -35.63
N GLU A 133 21.38 17.04 -35.63
CA GLU A 133 21.03 17.92 -36.76
C GLU A 133 22.09 19.01 -36.99
N LYS A 134 22.62 19.61 -35.91
CA LYS A 134 23.74 20.57 -36.02
C LYS A 134 25.01 19.93 -36.57
N GLN A 135 25.35 18.72 -36.12
CA GLN A 135 26.51 18.00 -36.64
C GLN A 135 26.36 17.70 -38.13
N GLN A 136 25.17 17.31 -38.58
CA GLN A 136 24.88 17.10 -40.00
C GLN A 136 25.05 18.39 -40.81
N HIS A 137 24.50 19.51 -40.33
CA HIS A 137 24.64 20.80 -41.01
C HIS A 137 26.10 21.27 -41.09
N GLU A 138 26.88 21.11 -40.00
CA GLU A 138 28.31 21.44 -40.01
C GLU A 138 29.13 20.54 -40.95
N GLU A 139 28.79 19.25 -41.04
CA GLU A 139 29.42 18.33 -42.00
C GLU A 139 29.07 18.72 -43.44
N GLU A 140 27.81 19.04 -43.72
CA GLU A 140 27.37 19.52 -45.03
C GLU A 140 28.11 20.81 -45.43
N GLU A 141 28.16 21.84 -44.57
CA GLU A 141 28.93 23.06 -44.85
C GLU A 141 30.41 22.78 -45.15
N ARG A 142 31.07 21.92 -44.36
CA ARG A 142 32.47 21.54 -44.61
C ARG A 142 32.66 20.82 -45.95
N THR A 143 31.69 20.02 -46.37
CA THR A 143 31.77 19.34 -47.68
C THR A 143 31.59 20.31 -48.84
N VAL A 144 30.75 21.34 -48.70
CA VAL A 144 30.55 22.38 -49.72
C VAL A 144 31.79 23.26 -49.85
N ASP A 145 32.37 23.72 -48.74
CA ASP A 145 33.61 24.52 -48.75
C ASP A 145 34.81 23.75 -49.34
N ALA A 146 34.89 22.43 -49.11
CA ALA A 146 35.92 21.56 -49.69
C ALA A 146 35.74 21.31 -51.20
N ALA A 147 34.52 21.49 -51.72
CA ALA A 147 34.23 21.38 -53.15
C ALA A 147 34.58 22.68 -53.91
N ASP A 148 34.27 23.83 -53.31
CA ASP A 148 34.57 25.15 -53.89
C ASP A 148 36.08 25.46 -53.93
N THR A 149 36.84 25.02 -52.93
CA THR A 149 38.32 25.16 -52.91
C THR A 149 39.06 24.33 -53.95
N LYS A 150 38.41 23.34 -54.58
CA LYS A 150 38.99 22.53 -55.68
C LYS A 150 38.73 23.10 -57.07
N HIS A 151 37.87 24.11 -57.21
CA HIS A 151 37.49 24.71 -58.50
C HIS A 151 38.13 26.08 -58.77
N ARG A 152 39.11 26.50 -57.94
CA ARG A 152 39.87 27.73 -58.10
C ARG A 152 41.35 27.44 -58.36
#